data_AF-A0A8T3A292-F1
#
_entry.id   AF-A0A8T3A292-F1
#
_cell.length_a   1.000
_cell.length_b   1.000
_cell.length_c   1.000
_cell.angle_alpha   90.00
_cell.angle_beta   90.00
_cell.angle_gamma   90.00
#
_symmetry.space_group_name_H-M   'P 1'
#
loop_
_entity.id
_entity.type
_entity.pdbx_description
1 polymer ?
#
loop_
_entity_poly.entity_id
_entity_poly.type
_entity_poly.pdbx_seq_one_letter_code
_entity_poly.pdbx_strand_id
1 'polypeptide(L)'
;MKIIECPNLAPHGEIQTTNNCHLMLNDLSISDPLVLQMEPLRSIASLQKLIISLNDELVSFPNEAEQWFLKVSSSLCHLEFSHFKSLQSLPSTLESLSSLQSLFINSVPMLRELPNLPPSLKRLFILRDCHPELKERYREDGGSDRHKIAHIPLIYIRC
;
A
#
# COMPACT_ATOMS: atom_id res chain seq x y z
N MET A 1 -1.11 11.96 -9.66
CA MET A 1 -0.46 13.03 -8.87
C MET A 1 0.66 12.40 -8.05
N LYS A 2 1.86 12.99 -8.01
CA LYS A 2 2.97 12.50 -7.17
C LYS A 2 3.24 13.55 -6.09
N ILE A 3 3.12 13.16 -4.82
CA ILE A 3 3.47 13.99 -3.66
C ILE A 3 4.70 13.33 -3.04
N ILE A 4 5.89 13.79 -3.42
CA ILE A 4 7.16 13.30 -2.87
C ILE A 4 7.67 14.43 -2.00
N GLU A 5 7.74 14.18 -0.68
CA GLU A 5 8.26 15.09 0.36
C GLU A 5 7.65 16.50 0.35
N CYS A 6 6.66 16.76 1.23
CA CYS A 6 6.20 18.12 1.52
C CYS A 6 6.67 18.57 2.91
N PRO A 7 7.89 19.11 3.07
CA PRO A 7 8.42 19.56 4.36
C PRO A 7 7.76 20.84 4.91
N ASN A 8 6.59 21.28 4.40
CA ASN A 8 6.06 22.62 4.71
C ASN A 8 4.52 22.74 4.77
N LEU A 9 3.80 21.74 5.28
CA LEU A 9 2.38 21.92 5.59
C LEU A 9 2.20 22.47 7.01
N ALA A 10 2.41 23.77 7.15
CA ALA A 10 1.89 24.52 8.30
C ALA A 10 0.37 24.70 8.14
N PRO A 11 -0.43 24.58 9.22
CA PRO A 11 -1.86 24.76 9.16
C PRO A 11 -2.16 26.24 9.31
N HIS A 12 -2.64 26.92 8.28
CA HIS A 12 -3.55 28.06 8.45
C HIS A 12 -4.09 28.57 7.11
N GLY A 13 -5.41 28.80 7.09
CA GLY A 13 -6.08 29.58 6.07
C GLY A 13 -7.36 28.91 5.60
N GLU A 14 -8.47 29.18 6.29
CA GLU A 14 -9.81 28.93 5.75
C GLU A 14 -9.98 29.63 4.41
N ILE A 15 -10.33 28.89 3.37
CA ILE A 15 -10.98 29.43 2.17
C ILE A 15 -12.15 28.51 1.83
N GLN A 16 -13.36 29.04 2.05
CA GLN A 16 -14.58 28.49 1.47
C GLN A 16 -14.53 28.70 -0.05
N THR A 17 -14.45 27.61 -0.81
CA THR A 17 -14.88 27.60 -2.22
C THR A 17 -15.70 26.35 -2.47
N THR A 18 -16.99 26.56 -2.76
CA THR A 18 -17.86 25.58 -3.38
C THR A 18 -17.39 25.38 -4.81
N ASN A 19 -16.60 24.35 -5.04
CA ASN A 19 -16.44 23.74 -6.34
C ASN A 19 -16.41 22.23 -6.09
N ASN A 20 -17.51 21.55 -6.44
CA ASN A 20 -17.57 20.10 -6.58
C ASN A 20 -16.73 19.69 -7.80
N CYS A 21 -15.43 19.92 -7.72
CA CYS A 21 -14.46 19.30 -8.58
C CYS A 21 -14.26 17.89 -8.03
N HIS A 22 -15.02 16.92 -8.55
CA HIS A 22 -14.66 15.51 -8.43
C HIS A 22 -13.34 15.32 -9.19
N LEU A 23 -12.22 15.67 -8.55
CA LEU A 23 -10.90 15.26 -8.99
C LEU A 23 -10.91 13.73 -8.91
N MET A 24 -11.15 13.08 -10.05
CA MET A 24 -10.92 11.65 -10.19
C MET A 24 -9.41 11.44 -10.19
N LEU A 25 -8.85 11.44 -8.98
CA LEU A 25 -7.48 11.00 -8.80
C LEU A 25 -7.51 9.48 -8.95
N ASN A 26 -7.07 8.99 -10.10
CA ASN A 26 -6.94 7.56 -10.35
C ASN A 26 -5.63 7.02 -9.79
N ASP A 27 -4.56 7.83 -9.85
CA ASP A 27 -3.22 7.42 -9.43
C ASP A 27 -2.61 8.42 -8.44
N LEU A 28 -2.14 7.91 -7.31
CA LEU A 28 -1.46 8.66 -6.25
C LEU A 28 -0.12 8.00 -5.92
N SER A 29 0.93 8.80 -5.80
CA SER A 29 2.22 8.38 -5.25
C SER A 29 2.56 9.25 -4.05
N ILE A 30 2.86 8.64 -2.91
CA ILE A 30 3.17 9.31 -1.64
C ILE A 30 4.39 8.66 -0.97
N SER A 31 5.02 9.36 -0.02
CA SER A 31 6.09 8.81 0.81
C SER A 31 5.65 8.58 2.25
N ASP A 32 4.93 9.54 2.82
CA ASP A 32 4.37 9.43 4.17
C ASP A 32 2.88 9.05 4.09
N PRO A 33 2.46 7.89 4.62
CA PRO A 33 1.06 7.49 4.69
C PRO A 33 0.15 8.47 5.45
N LEU A 34 0.69 9.32 6.34
CA LEU A 34 -0.10 10.30 7.09
C LEU A 34 -0.75 11.35 6.19
N VAL A 35 -0.21 11.60 4.99
CA VAL A 35 -0.82 12.55 4.04
C VAL A 35 -2.20 12.09 3.56
N LEU A 36 -2.51 10.79 3.67
CA LEU A 36 -3.84 10.25 3.36
C LEU A 36 -4.94 10.82 4.28
N GLN A 37 -4.58 11.39 5.44
CA GLN A 37 -5.51 12.09 6.34
C GLN A 37 -5.75 13.56 5.99
N MET A 38 -4.95 14.11 5.08
CA MET A 38 -5.04 15.51 4.71
C MET A 38 -6.07 15.70 3.61
N GLU A 39 -6.78 16.82 3.60
CA GLU A 39 -7.61 17.18 2.45
C GLU A 39 -6.72 17.58 1.26
N PRO A 40 -7.09 17.21 0.02
CA PRO A 40 -8.32 16.50 -0.35
C PRO A 40 -8.23 14.97 -0.27
N LEU A 41 -7.09 14.39 0.10
CA LEU A 41 -6.86 12.93 0.04
C LEU A 41 -7.77 12.12 0.97
N ARG A 42 -8.10 12.67 2.14
CA ARG A 42 -8.99 12.04 3.13
C ARG A 42 -10.39 11.72 2.60
N SER A 43 -10.87 12.50 1.64
CA SER A 43 -12.21 12.40 1.05
C SER A 43 -12.24 11.58 -0.25
N ILE A 44 -11.08 11.12 -0.75
CA ILE A 44 -11.00 10.30 -1.96
C ILE A 44 -11.52 8.88 -1.66
N ALA A 45 -12.53 8.45 -2.43
CA ALA A 45 -13.08 7.09 -2.38
C ALA A 45 -12.91 6.32 -3.70
N SER A 46 -12.37 6.96 -4.75
CA SER A 46 -12.30 6.42 -6.11
C SER A 46 -10.88 6.14 -6.62
N LEU A 47 -9.87 6.14 -5.74
CA LEU A 47 -8.48 5.92 -6.14
C LEU A 47 -8.31 4.50 -6.69
N GLN A 48 -7.69 4.35 -7.86
CA GLN A 48 -7.45 3.04 -8.47
C GLN A 48 -6.04 2.53 -8.20
N LYS A 49 -5.06 3.43 -8.12
CA LYS A 49 -3.65 3.11 -7.95
C LYS A 49 -3.01 3.95 -6.85
N LEU A 50 -2.37 3.26 -5.92
CA LEU A 50 -1.57 3.87 -4.87
C LEU A 50 -0.15 3.31 -4.91
N ILE A 51 0.83 4.20 -4.91
CA ILE A 51 2.25 3.87 -4.69
C ILE A 51 2.67 4.59 -3.41
N ILE A 52 3.18 3.83 -2.44
CA ILE A 52 3.79 4.38 -1.23
C ILE A 52 5.27 4.02 -1.28
N SER A 53 6.16 5.01 -1.23
CA SER A 53 7.58 4.75 -1.43
C SER A 53 8.52 5.75 -0.76
N LEU A 54 9.77 5.33 -0.52
CA LEU A 54 10.85 6.19 -0.02
C LEU A 54 10.56 6.71 1.40
N ASN A 55 10.35 5.78 2.34
CA ASN A 55 10.20 6.12 3.74
C ASN A 55 11.02 5.16 4.59
N ASP A 56 12.20 5.64 4.99
CA ASP A 56 13.18 4.83 5.70
C ASP A 56 12.85 4.66 7.19
N GLU A 57 11.99 5.51 7.74
CA GLU A 57 11.68 5.56 9.18
C GLU A 57 10.39 4.80 9.53
N LEU A 58 9.48 4.60 8.57
CA LEU A 58 8.20 3.94 8.83
C LEU A 58 8.41 2.46 9.18
N VAL A 59 8.13 2.10 10.44
CA VAL A 59 8.20 0.72 10.93
C VAL A 59 6.89 -0.04 10.69
N SER A 60 5.76 0.63 10.86
CA SER A 60 4.41 0.08 10.68
C SER A 60 3.45 1.20 10.27
N PHE A 61 2.34 0.86 9.61
CA PHE A 61 1.34 1.85 9.23
C PHE A 61 0.59 2.38 10.46
N PRO A 62 0.35 3.71 10.53
CA PRO A 62 -0.48 4.29 11.58
C PRO A 62 -1.95 3.87 11.37
N ASN A 63 -2.69 3.74 12.47
CA ASN A 63 -4.10 3.32 12.44
C ASN A 63 -4.95 4.20 11.51
N GLU A 64 -4.67 5.50 11.48
CA GLU A 64 -5.32 6.45 10.61
C GLU A 64 -5.17 6.05 9.13
N ALA A 65 -3.94 5.76 8.68
CA ALA A 65 -3.69 5.29 7.32
C ALA A 65 -4.38 3.95 7.04
N GLU A 66 -4.45 3.04 8.02
CA GLU A 66 -5.21 1.79 7.88
C GLU A 66 -6.71 2.03 7.64
N GLN A 67 -7.32 2.98 8.34
CA GLN A 67 -8.72 3.37 8.12
C GLN A 67 -8.94 3.97 6.73
N TRP A 68 -7.93 4.62 6.15
CA TRP A 68 -8.04 5.16 4.80
C TRP A 68 -8.16 4.05 3.75
N PHE A 69 -7.41 2.95 3.89
CA PHE A 69 -7.53 1.79 2.98
C PHE A 69 -8.97 1.25 2.92
N LEU A 70 -9.69 1.23 4.05
CA LEU A 70 -11.08 0.79 4.09
C LEU A 70 -12.01 1.66 3.23
N LYS A 71 -11.74 2.97 3.13
CA LYS A 71 -12.53 3.90 2.31
C LYS A 71 -12.41 3.65 0.81
N VAL A 72 -11.25 3.17 0.36
CA VAL A 72 -10.97 2.87 -1.06
C VAL A 72 -11.07 1.37 -1.38
N SER A 73 -11.65 0.58 -0.48
CA SER A 73 -11.74 -0.88 -0.58
C SER A 73 -12.40 -1.39 -1.87
N SER A 74 -13.32 -0.63 -2.45
CA SER A 74 -14.08 -0.96 -3.67
C SER A 74 -13.53 -0.32 -4.94
N SER A 75 -12.45 0.47 -4.86
CA SER A 75 -11.89 1.20 -6.01
C SER A 75 -10.42 0.90 -6.25
N LEU A 76 -9.64 0.68 -5.19
CA LEU A 76 -8.20 0.46 -5.29
C LEU A 76 -7.90 -0.90 -5.93
N CYS A 77 -7.35 -0.88 -7.14
CA CYS A 77 -7.04 -2.08 -7.93
C CYS A 77 -5.54 -2.38 -8.02
N HIS A 78 -4.69 -1.40 -7.73
CA HIS A 78 -3.24 -1.52 -7.73
C HIS A 78 -2.64 -0.84 -6.49
N LEU A 79 -1.79 -1.58 -5.77
CA LEU A 79 -1.07 -1.08 -4.62
C LEU A 79 0.41 -1.47 -4.72
N GLU A 80 1.28 -0.50 -4.48
CA GLU A 80 2.73 -0.69 -4.46
C GLU A 80 3.34 -0.11 -3.18
N PHE A 81 4.22 -0.89 -2.56
CA PHE A 81 5.12 -0.46 -1.49
C PHE A 81 6.55 -0.61 -1.98
N SER A 82 7.32 0.48 -2.04
CA SER A 82 8.70 0.40 -2.51
C SER A 82 9.70 1.23 -1.70
N HIS A 83 10.92 0.72 -1.54
CA HIS A 83 12.02 1.42 -0.86
C HIS A 83 11.68 1.84 0.58
N PHE A 84 11.40 0.85 1.44
CA PHE A 84 11.22 1.02 2.88
C PHE A 84 12.29 0.28 3.65
N LYS A 85 13.22 0.99 4.30
CA LYS A 85 14.32 0.34 5.05
C LYS A 85 13.87 -0.31 6.36
N SER A 86 12.86 0.25 7.03
CA SER A 86 12.47 -0.16 8.39
C SER A 86 11.09 -0.83 8.49
N LEU A 87 10.33 -0.90 7.40
CA LEU A 87 8.94 -1.39 7.42
C LEU A 87 8.89 -2.89 7.72
N GLN A 88 8.25 -3.24 8.83
CA GLN A 88 8.15 -4.62 9.33
C GLN A 88 6.80 -5.28 9.00
N SER A 89 5.74 -4.47 8.81
CA SER A 89 4.40 -4.96 8.50
C SER A 89 3.71 -4.07 7.46
N LEU A 90 2.95 -4.70 6.57
CA LEU A 90 2.00 -4.01 5.69
C LEU A 90 0.68 -3.75 6.46
N PRO A 91 -0.20 -2.87 5.96
CA PRO A 91 -1.49 -2.59 6.60
C PRO A 91 -2.28 -3.88 6.87
N SER A 92 -2.82 -4.03 8.07
CA SER A 92 -3.62 -5.22 8.41
C SER A 92 -4.94 -5.27 7.62
N THR A 93 -5.43 -4.12 7.16
CA THR A 93 -6.67 -3.95 6.41
C THR A 93 -6.59 -4.36 4.93
N LEU A 94 -5.46 -4.89 4.44
CA LEU A 94 -5.32 -5.28 3.03
C LEU A 94 -6.34 -6.34 2.59
N GLU A 95 -6.73 -7.27 3.47
CA GLU A 95 -7.76 -8.29 3.19
C GLU A 95 -9.11 -7.67 2.82
N SER A 96 -9.41 -6.47 3.32
CA SER A 96 -10.66 -5.75 3.05
C SER A 96 -10.69 -5.06 1.69
N LEU A 97 -9.57 -5.00 0.95
CA LEU A 97 -9.48 -4.33 -0.34
C LEU A 97 -10.09 -5.20 -1.46
N SER A 98 -11.42 -5.28 -1.47
CA SER A 98 -12.21 -6.12 -2.38
C SER A 98 -11.91 -5.96 -3.86
N SER A 99 -11.42 -4.80 -4.31
CA SER A 99 -11.08 -4.54 -5.72
C SER A 99 -9.59 -4.69 -6.06
N LEU A 100 -8.74 -5.01 -5.09
CA LEU A 100 -7.29 -5.06 -5.30
C LEU A 100 -6.91 -6.24 -6.20
N GLN A 101 -6.32 -5.94 -7.36
CA GLN A 101 -5.91 -6.95 -8.33
C GLN A 101 -4.40 -7.12 -8.41
N SER A 102 -3.61 -6.11 -8.03
CA SER A 102 -2.15 -6.18 -8.06
C SER A 102 -1.53 -5.61 -6.79
N LEU A 103 -0.62 -6.38 -6.20
CA LEU A 103 0.22 -5.97 -5.08
C LEU A 103 1.70 -6.09 -5.48
N PHE A 104 2.42 -4.99 -5.38
CA PHE A 104 3.86 -4.89 -5.62
C PHE A 104 4.58 -4.49 -4.33
N ILE A 105 5.61 -5.24 -3.98
CA ILE A 105 6.47 -4.97 -2.82
C ILE A 105 7.90 -5.00 -3.34
N ASN A 106 8.61 -3.87 -3.31
CA ASN A 106 9.94 -3.76 -3.89
C ASN A 106 10.96 -3.13 -2.92
N SER A 107 12.08 -3.79 -2.63
CA SER A 107 13.09 -3.30 -1.68
C SER A 107 12.50 -2.93 -0.30
N VAL A 108 11.93 -3.93 0.38
CA VAL A 108 11.38 -3.84 1.74
C VAL A 108 12.05 -4.91 2.64
N PRO A 109 13.31 -4.70 3.05
CA PRO A 109 14.14 -5.75 3.65
C PRO A 109 13.72 -6.21 5.05
N MET A 110 12.90 -5.43 5.76
CA MET A 110 12.46 -5.76 7.12
C MET A 110 11.10 -6.46 7.18
N LEU A 111 10.39 -6.58 6.05
CA LEU A 111 9.11 -7.27 5.97
C LEU A 111 9.31 -8.79 6.04
N ARG A 112 8.81 -9.42 7.10
CA ARG A 112 8.97 -10.87 7.34
C ARG A 112 7.77 -11.70 6.92
N GLU A 113 6.59 -11.10 6.87
CA GLU A 113 5.35 -11.76 6.47
C GLU A 113 4.39 -10.83 5.75
N LEU A 114 3.50 -11.41 4.96
CA LEU A 114 2.37 -10.71 4.38
C LEU A 114 1.17 -10.80 5.35
N PRO A 115 0.34 -9.75 5.44
CA PRO A 115 -0.99 -9.87 6.04
C PRO A 115 -1.87 -10.77 5.16
N ASN A 116 -3.09 -11.05 5.62
CA ASN A 116 -4.09 -11.69 4.76
C ASN A 116 -4.34 -10.83 3.51
N LEU A 117 -4.42 -11.49 2.37
CA LEU A 117 -4.59 -10.84 1.07
C LEU A 117 -6.01 -11.10 0.54
N PRO A 118 -6.62 -10.11 -0.14
CA PRO A 118 -7.99 -10.23 -0.60
C PRO A 118 -8.12 -11.33 -1.68
N PRO A 119 -9.27 -12.00 -1.79
CA PRO A 119 -9.49 -13.05 -2.79
C PRO A 119 -9.50 -12.52 -4.23
N SER A 120 -9.66 -11.21 -4.43
CA SER A 120 -9.63 -10.54 -5.74
C SER A 120 -8.20 -10.37 -6.30
N LEU A 121 -7.17 -10.63 -5.49
CA LEU A 121 -5.78 -10.41 -5.87
C LEU A 121 -5.35 -11.38 -6.97
N LYS A 122 -4.92 -10.83 -8.11
CA LYS A 122 -4.52 -11.60 -9.30
C LYS A 122 -3.00 -11.69 -9.47
N ARG A 123 -2.29 -10.71 -8.90
CA ARG A 123 -0.87 -10.51 -9.12
C ARG A 123 -0.18 -10.12 -7.82
N LEU A 124 0.83 -10.89 -7.44
CA LEU A 124 1.72 -10.59 -6.32
C LEU A 124 3.16 -10.59 -6.81
N PHE A 125 3.83 -9.45 -6.66
CA PHE A 125 5.24 -9.28 -6.98
C PHE A 125 6.01 -8.84 -5.74
N ILE A 126 6.99 -9.64 -5.34
CA ILE A 126 7.93 -9.31 -4.26
C ILE A 126 9.32 -9.30 -4.87
N LEU A 127 9.94 -8.13 -4.96
CA LEU A 127 11.12 -7.90 -5.80
C LEU A 127 12.21 -7.20 -5.00
N ARG A 128 13.47 -7.63 -5.15
CA ARG A 128 14.69 -6.97 -4.63
C ARG A 128 14.71 -6.79 -3.11
N ASP A 129 15.86 -7.04 -2.49
CA ASP A 129 16.14 -6.71 -1.08
C ASP A 129 14.96 -7.00 -0.13
N CYS A 130 14.40 -8.22 -0.18
CA CYS A 130 13.38 -8.67 0.76
C CYS A 130 14.00 -9.49 1.88
N HIS A 131 13.32 -9.59 3.03
CA HIS A 131 13.81 -10.39 4.15
C HIS A 131 13.92 -11.89 3.75
N PRO A 132 15.03 -12.59 4.06
CA PRO A 132 15.18 -14.01 3.73
C PRO A 132 14.06 -14.90 4.28
N GLU A 133 13.57 -14.59 5.49
CA GLU A 133 12.45 -15.30 6.12
C GLU A 133 11.14 -15.17 5.30
N LEU A 134 10.87 -13.99 4.73
CA LEU A 134 9.70 -13.79 3.86
C LEU A 134 9.82 -14.71 2.63
N LYS A 135 10.97 -14.71 1.98
CA LYS A 135 11.22 -15.59 0.82
C LYS A 135 11.02 -17.06 1.16
N GLU A 136 11.51 -17.50 2.33
CA GLU A 136 11.39 -18.87 2.79
C GLU A 136 9.94 -19.28 3.11
N ARG A 137 9.19 -18.42 3.80
CA ARG A 137 7.78 -18.68 4.17
C ARG A 137 6.87 -18.83 2.96
N TYR A 138 7.14 -18.10 1.87
CA TYR A 138 6.29 -18.06 0.67
C TYR A 138 6.87 -18.79 -0.54
N ARG A 139 8.00 -19.51 -0.40
CA ARG A 139 8.61 -20.28 -1.49
C ARG A 139 7.65 -21.30 -2.07
N GLU A 140 7.83 -21.63 -3.34
CA GLU A 140 6.96 -22.55 -4.07
C GLU A 140 7.00 -23.97 -3.48
N ASP A 141 8.21 -24.44 -3.17
CA ASP A 141 8.46 -25.79 -2.70
C ASP A 141 8.39 -25.87 -1.16
N GLY A 142 7.18 -25.94 -0.61
CA GLY A 142 6.97 -26.22 0.81
C GLY A 142 7.23 -25.04 1.75
N GLY A 143 7.01 -23.81 1.29
CA GLY A 143 6.93 -22.65 2.19
C GLY A 143 5.74 -22.79 3.16
N SER A 144 5.96 -22.52 4.44
CA SER A 144 4.94 -22.69 5.49
C SER A 144 3.67 -21.89 5.23
N ASP A 145 3.80 -20.71 4.63
CA ASP A 145 2.69 -19.79 4.33
C ASP A 145 2.30 -19.77 2.86
N ARG A 146 2.82 -20.68 2.04
CA ARG A 146 2.49 -20.74 0.62
C ARG A 146 0.97 -20.86 0.38
N HIS A 147 0.26 -21.56 1.26
CA HIS A 147 -1.19 -21.71 1.21
C HIS A 147 -1.96 -20.39 1.32
N LYS A 148 -1.39 -19.35 1.97
CA LYS A 148 -2.03 -18.01 2.11
C LYS A 148 -2.07 -17.22 0.81
N ILE A 149 -1.23 -17.59 -0.17
CA ILE A 149 -1.16 -16.91 -1.47
C ILE A 149 -1.54 -17.83 -2.62
N ALA A 150 -1.94 -19.08 -2.35
CA ALA A 150 -2.20 -20.09 -3.37
C ALA A 150 -3.38 -19.76 -4.30
N HIS A 151 -4.29 -18.86 -3.87
CA HIS A 151 -5.39 -18.37 -4.70
C HIS A 151 -4.96 -17.37 -5.78
N ILE A 152 -3.73 -16.83 -5.70
CA ILE A 152 -3.23 -15.79 -6.59
C ILE A 152 -2.66 -16.45 -7.86
N PRO A 153 -3.19 -16.19 -9.07
CA PRO A 153 -2.75 -16.85 -10.29
C PRO A 153 -1.33 -16.50 -10.73
N LEU A 154 -0.86 -15.29 -10.47
CA LEU A 154 0.48 -14.83 -10.86
C LEU A 154 1.26 -14.36 -9.63
N ILE A 155 2.21 -15.19 -9.21
CA ILE A 155 3.09 -14.92 -8.08
C ILE A 155 4.52 -14.86 -8.62
N TYR A 156 5.24 -13.80 -8.28
CA TYR A 156 6.66 -13.69 -8.61
C TYR A 156 7.41 -13.13 -7.41
N ILE A 157 8.21 -14.00 -6.78
CA ILE A 157 9.02 -13.66 -5.61
C ILE A 157 10.48 -13.78 -6.03
N ARG A 158 11.12 -12.62 -6.22
CA ARG A 158 12.54 -12.50 -6.53
C ARG A 158 13.21 -11.51 -5.60
N CYS A 159 13.64 -12.06 -4.48
CA CYS A 159 14.68 -11.50 -3.63
C CYS A 159 15.99 -12.19 -4.03
#